data_AF-A0A4V3A035-F1
#
_entry.id   AF-A0A4V3A035-F1
#
_cell.length_a   1.000
_cell.length_b   1.000
_cell.length_c   1.000
_cell.angle_alpha   90.00
_cell.angle_beta   90.00
_cell.angle_gamma   90.00
#
_symmetry.space_group_name_H-M   'P 1'
#
loop_
_entity.id
_entity.type
_entity.pdbx_description
1 polymer ?
#
loop_
_entity_poly.entity_id
_entity_poly.type
_entity_poly.pdbx_seq_one_letter_code
_entity_poly.pdbx_strand_id
1 'polypeptide(L)'
;MGYAKERGKFEILATKVGGLTIYDDKSVKIITDIFEQFSHSVRILKNKNPETFTNLFLNELEQVKVVKRALKLSEEADRQDTFVKYRDILKDGLESAVALTKLSD
;
A
#
# COMPACT_ATOMS: atom_id res chain seq x y z
N MET A 1 -22.09 5.52 -3.23
CA MET A 1 -21.83 4.45 -2.25
C MET A 1 -20.83 5.03 -1.26
N GLY A 2 -21.10 5.04 0.04
CA GLY A 2 -20.16 5.69 0.98
C GLY A 2 -18.89 4.85 1.19
N TYR A 3 -17.73 5.39 0.82
CA TYR A 3 -16.41 4.78 1.03
C TYR A 3 -15.68 5.33 2.27
N ALA A 4 -16.37 6.11 3.11
CA ALA A 4 -15.79 6.77 4.28
C ALA A 4 -15.05 5.80 5.23
N LYS A 5 -15.54 4.56 5.39
CA LYS A 5 -14.89 3.54 6.23
C LYS A 5 -13.56 3.08 5.63
N GLU A 6 -13.56 2.70 4.35
CA GLU A 6 -12.35 2.29 3.64
C GLU A 6 -11.34 3.43 3.54
N ARG A 7 -11.79 4.67 3.31
CA ARG A 7 -10.96 5.87 3.33
C ARG A 7 -10.24 6.06 4.66
N GLY A 8 -10.96 6.04 5.78
CA GLY A 8 -10.35 6.18 7.11
C GLY A 8 -9.34 5.08 7.41
N LYS A 9 -9.58 3.85 6.94
CA LYS A 9 -8.60 2.76 7.05
C LYS A 9 -7.34 3.08 6.26
N PHE A 10 -7.44 3.55 5.01
CA PHE A 10 -6.28 3.88 4.19
C PHE A 10 -5.47 5.06 4.75
N GLU A 11 -6.12 6.09 5.29
CA GLU A 11 -5.44 7.23 5.92
C GLU A 11 -4.60 6.79 7.14
N ILE A 12 -5.15 5.91 7.99
CA ILE A 12 -4.43 5.32 9.13
C ILE A 12 -3.22 4.50 8.65
N LEU A 13 -3.41 3.68 7.61
CA LEU A 13 -2.33 2.84 7.06
C LEU A 13 -1.23 3.70 6.41
N ALA A 14 -1.58 4.75 5.67
CA ALA A 14 -0.63 5.66 5.03
C ALA A 14 0.24 6.37 6.07
N THR A 15 -0.38 6.83 7.16
CA THR A 15 0.32 7.45 8.29
C THR A 15 1.31 6.47 8.93
N LYS A 16 0.89 5.21 9.16
CA LYS A 16 1.76 4.17 9.74
C LYS A 16 2.93 3.83 8.84
N VAL A 17 2.71 3.64 7.53
CA VAL A 17 3.78 3.36 6.56
C VAL A 17 4.78 4.51 6.49
N GLY A 18 4.29 5.76 6.46
CA GLY A 18 5.16 6.94 6.41
C GLY A 18 6.12 7.08 7.60
N GLY A 19 5.80 6.47 8.74
CA GLY A 19 6.66 6.45 9.93
C GLY A 19 7.77 5.39 9.90
N LEU A 20 7.80 4.49 8.92
CA LEU A 20 8.79 3.41 8.84
C LEU A 20 10.05 3.87 8.12
N THR A 21 10.99 4.53 8.81
CA THR A 21 12.16 5.13 8.16
C THR A 21 13.36 4.18 8.03
N ILE A 22 13.42 3.12 8.83
CA ILE A 22 14.58 2.24 8.96
C ILE A 22 14.18 0.80 8.64
N TYR A 23 15.06 0.09 7.94
CA TYR A 23 14.96 -1.35 7.75
C TYR A 23 15.38 -2.07 9.04
N ASP A 24 14.42 -2.73 9.68
CA ASP A 24 14.62 -3.68 10.77
C ASP A 24 13.46 -4.71 10.78
N ASP A 25 13.60 -5.77 11.55
CA ASP A 25 12.60 -6.86 11.62
C ASP A 25 11.21 -6.35 12.00
N LYS A 26 11.14 -5.36 12.89
CA LYS A 26 9.89 -4.78 13.35
C LYS A 26 9.19 -4.03 12.20
N SER A 27 9.94 -3.23 11.47
CA SER A 27 9.48 -2.41 10.35
C SER A 27 9.07 -3.28 9.18
N VAL A 28 9.83 -4.35 8.89
CA VAL A 28 9.49 -5.37 7.89
C VAL A 28 8.17 -6.09 8.24
N LYS A 29 7.96 -6.43 9.51
CA LYS A 29 6.70 -7.04 9.97
C LYS A 29 5.53 -6.08 9.82
N ILE A 30 5.70 -4.82 10.23
CA ILE A 30 4.64 -3.80 10.14
C ILE A 30 4.27 -3.52 8.68
N ILE A 31 5.24 -3.27 7.81
CA ILE A 31 4.95 -2.95 6.39
C ILE A 31 4.31 -4.13 5.66
N THR A 32 4.63 -5.38 6.06
CA THR A 32 4.01 -6.58 5.50
C THR A 32 2.54 -6.68 5.87
N ASP A 33 2.20 -6.47 7.14
CA ASP A 33 0.81 -6.43 7.62
C ASP A 33 0.02 -5.30 6.92
N ILE A 34 0.61 -4.11 6.78
CA ILE A 34 -0.07 -3.00 6.10
C ILE A 34 -0.33 -3.33 4.62
N PHE A 35 0.63 -3.94 3.92
CA PHE A 35 0.41 -4.38 2.55
C PHE A 35 -0.72 -5.41 2.43
N GLU A 36 -0.81 -6.36 3.34
CA GLU A 36 -1.89 -7.35 3.34
C GLU A 36 -3.25 -6.68 3.53
N GLN A 37 -3.34 -5.73 4.46
CA GLN A 37 -4.55 -4.95 4.69
C GLN A 37 -4.94 -4.09 3.48
N PHE A 38 -3.95 -3.46 2.82
CA PHE A 38 -4.14 -2.68 1.60
C PHE A 38 -4.65 -3.56 0.46
N SER A 39 -3.93 -4.64 0.15
CA SER A 39 -4.25 -5.61 -0.91
C SER A 39 -5.67 -6.16 -0.76
N HIS A 40 -6.05 -6.55 0.46
CA HIS A 40 -7.38 -7.05 0.75
C HIS A 40 -8.47 -6.00 0.51
N SER A 41 -8.25 -4.78 1.01
CA SER A 41 -9.20 -3.67 0.85
C SER A 41 -9.37 -3.25 -0.61
N VAL A 42 -8.29 -3.16 -1.39
CA VAL A 42 -8.35 -2.85 -2.84
C VAL A 42 -9.15 -3.91 -3.60
N ARG A 43 -8.96 -5.19 -3.28
CA ARG A 43 -9.74 -6.29 -3.91
C ARG A 43 -11.23 -6.17 -3.61
N ILE A 44 -11.61 -5.84 -2.37
CA ILE A 44 -13.00 -5.60 -2.01
C ILE A 44 -13.57 -4.42 -2.80
N LEU A 45 -12.85 -3.31 -2.88
CA LEU A 45 -13.29 -2.11 -3.60
C LEU A 45 -13.45 -2.37 -5.09
N LYS A 46 -12.49 -3.07 -5.72
CA LYS A 46 -12.62 -3.53 -7.11
C LYS A 46 -13.88 -4.37 -7.31
N ASN A 47 -14.20 -5.29 -6.41
CA ASN A 47 -15.39 -6.12 -6.55
C ASN A 47 -16.69 -5.32 -6.36
N LYS A 48 -16.68 -4.27 -5.53
CA LYS A 48 -17.84 -3.40 -5.30
C LYS A 48 -18.07 -2.39 -6.44
N ASN A 49 -17.00 -1.80 -6.97
CA ASN A 49 -17.04 -0.82 -8.05
C ASN A 49 -15.82 -1.02 -8.98
N PRO A 50 -15.91 -1.97 -9.93
CA PRO A 50 -14.80 -2.30 -10.81
C PRO A 50 -14.35 -1.13 -11.68
N GLU A 51 -15.28 -0.30 -12.13
CA GLU A 51 -14.99 0.83 -13.04
C GLU A 51 -14.02 1.84 -12.40
N THR A 52 -14.19 2.10 -11.11
CA THR A 52 -13.33 3.02 -10.36
C THR A 52 -12.02 2.39 -9.90
N PHE A 53 -12.06 1.15 -9.39
CA PHE A 53 -10.93 0.59 -8.62
C PHE A 53 -10.09 -0.45 -9.39
N THR A 54 -10.41 -0.76 -10.64
CA THR A 54 -9.60 -1.70 -11.43
C THR A 54 -8.19 -1.17 -11.67
N ASN A 55 -8.02 0.14 -11.91
CA ASN A 55 -6.69 0.73 -12.06
C ASN A 55 -5.84 0.51 -10.79
N LEU A 56 -6.40 0.89 -9.62
CA LEU A 56 -5.80 0.70 -8.30
C LEU A 56 -5.32 -0.74 -8.06
N PHE A 57 -6.09 -1.72 -8.54
CA PHE A 57 -5.76 -3.14 -8.40
C PHE A 57 -4.69 -3.62 -9.39
N LEU A 58 -4.71 -3.16 -10.64
CA LEU A 58 -3.82 -3.65 -11.69
C LEU A 58 -2.46 -2.95 -11.68
N ASN A 59 -2.41 -1.66 -11.30
CA ASN A 59 -1.21 -0.84 -11.41
C ASN A 59 -0.57 -0.64 -10.04
N GLU A 60 -1.22 0.08 -9.13
CA GLU A 60 -0.67 0.49 -7.85
C GLU A 60 -0.37 -0.73 -6.98
N LEU A 61 -1.32 -1.66 -6.83
CA LEU A 61 -1.10 -2.89 -6.07
C LEU A 61 0.01 -3.77 -6.69
N GLU A 62 0.15 -3.81 -8.02
CA GLU A 62 1.18 -4.62 -8.67
C GLU A 62 2.57 -3.99 -8.51
N GLN A 63 2.69 -2.67 -8.62
CA GLN A 63 3.94 -1.96 -8.33
C GLN A 63 4.41 -2.24 -6.90
N VAL A 64 3.49 -2.22 -5.93
CA VAL A 64 3.81 -2.54 -4.54
C VAL A 64 4.31 -3.98 -4.39
N LYS A 65 3.73 -4.96 -5.11
CA LYS A 65 4.24 -6.34 -5.11
C LYS A 65 5.64 -6.46 -5.69
N VAL A 66 5.95 -5.71 -6.75
CA VAL A 66 7.28 -5.71 -7.38
C VAL A 66 8.33 -5.24 -6.38
N VAL A 67 8.12 -4.12 -5.69
CA VAL A 67 9.09 -3.61 -4.70
C VAL A 67 9.15 -4.46 -3.44
N LYS A 68 8.03 -5.08 -3.01
CA LYS A 68 8.04 -6.08 -1.94
C LYS A 68 8.93 -7.28 -2.31
N ARG A 69 8.83 -7.75 -3.56
CA ARG A 69 9.68 -8.84 -4.06
C ARG A 69 11.15 -8.41 -4.15
N ALA A 70 11.41 -7.17 -4.59
CA ALA A 70 12.76 -6.62 -4.63
C ALA A 70 13.41 -6.63 -3.23
N LEU A 71 12.69 -6.21 -2.18
CA LEU A 71 13.19 -6.25 -0.80
C LEU A 71 13.53 -7.67 -0.33
N LYS A 72 12.75 -8.67 -0.76
CA LYS A 72 13.03 -10.07 -0.43
C LYS A 72 14.31 -10.58 -1.10
N LEU A 73 14.66 -10.01 -2.26
CA LEU A 73 15.79 -10.45 -3.09
C LEU A 73 17.02 -9.54 -2.93
N SER A 74 16.92 -8.43 -2.19
CA SER A 74 18.00 -7.45 -2.04
C SER A 74 19.14 -8.00 -1.20
N GLU A 75 20.37 -7.69 -1.60
CA GLU A 75 21.57 -7.91 -0.82
C GLU A 75 21.59 -7.02 0.43
N GLU A 76 22.41 -7.36 1.43
CA GLU A 76 22.45 -6.62 2.69
C GLU A 76 22.74 -5.13 2.52
N ALA A 77 23.65 -4.79 1.60
CA ALA A 77 24.01 -3.41 1.28
C ALA A 77 22.82 -2.58 0.77
N ASP A 78 21.86 -3.22 0.09
CA ASP A 78 20.75 -2.56 -0.60
C ASP A 78 19.43 -2.62 0.18
N ARG A 79 19.38 -3.31 1.32
CA ARG A 79 18.13 -3.56 2.07
C ARG A 79 17.46 -2.28 2.53
N GLN A 80 18.23 -1.32 3.03
CA GLN A 80 17.70 -0.04 3.51
C GLN A 80 17.05 0.74 2.36
N ASP A 81 17.74 0.87 1.23
CA ASP A 81 17.24 1.62 0.07
C ASP A 81 16.03 0.93 -0.57
N THR A 82 16.08 -0.40 -0.67
CA THR A 82 14.97 -1.19 -1.18
C THR A 82 13.75 -1.13 -0.26
N PHE A 83 13.97 -1.08 1.06
CA PHE A 83 12.91 -0.91 2.05
C PHE A 83 12.26 0.47 1.96
N VAL A 84 13.06 1.53 1.88
CA VAL A 84 12.59 2.90 1.66
C VAL A 84 11.72 2.98 0.40
N LYS A 85 12.18 2.37 -0.70
CA LYS A 85 11.41 2.31 -1.94
C LYS A 85 10.09 1.54 -1.79
N TYR A 86 10.09 0.43 -1.07
CA TYR A 86 8.87 -0.32 -0.79
C TYR A 86 7.86 0.51 0.03
N ARG A 87 8.34 1.18 1.08
CA ARG A 87 7.53 2.09 1.89
C ARG A 87 6.90 3.19 1.05
N ASP A 88 7.69 3.87 0.22
CA ASP A 88 7.21 5.03 -0.54
C ASP A 88 6.14 4.60 -1.55
N ILE A 89 6.39 3.53 -2.31
CA ILE A 89 5.41 3.02 -3.29
C ILE A 89 4.13 2.49 -2.60
N LEU A 90 4.24 1.84 -1.44
CA LEU A 90 3.05 1.42 -0.67
C LEU A 90 2.27 2.62 -0.13
N LYS A 91 2.97 3.66 0.34
CA LYS A 91 2.35 4.91 0.80
C LYS A 91 1.60 5.58 -0.35
N ASP A 92 2.22 5.71 -1.52
CA ASP A 92 1.61 6.31 -2.71
C ASP A 92 0.35 5.54 -3.15
N GLY A 93 0.39 4.20 -3.10
CA GLY A 93 -0.79 3.37 -3.37
C GLY A 93 -1.93 3.59 -2.38
N LEU A 94 -1.61 3.78 -1.10
CA LEU A 94 -2.59 4.11 -0.06
C LEU A 94 -3.20 5.50 -0.25
N GLU A 95 -2.36 6.51 -0.54
CA GLU A 95 -2.82 7.88 -0.80
C GLU A 95 -3.69 7.95 -2.08
N SER A 96 -3.33 7.20 -3.12
CA SER A 96 -4.15 7.06 -4.33
C SER A 96 -5.52 6.45 -4.02
N ALA A 97 -5.57 5.43 -3.15
CA ALA A 97 -6.83 4.85 -2.70
C ALA A 97 -7.68 5.86 -1.89
N VAL A 98 -7.06 6.68 -1.04
CA VAL A 98 -7.74 7.78 -0.32
C VAL A 98 -8.33 8.79 -1.31
N ALA A 99 -7.58 9.19 -2.33
CA ALA A 99 -8.06 10.13 -3.33
C ALA A 99 -9.26 9.57 -4.12
N LEU A 100 -9.16 8.33 -4.61
CA LEU A 100 -10.24 7.68 -5.36
C LEU A 100 -11.51 7.50 -4.52
N THR A 101 -11.37 7.14 -3.25
CA THR A 101 -12.53 7.00 -2.34
C THR A 101 -13.20 8.33 -2.02
N LYS A 102 -12.47 9.46 -2.05
CA LYS A 102 -13.05 10.82 -1.94
C LYS A 102 -13.82 11.25 -3.19
N LEU A 103 -13.31 10.90 -4.39
CA LEU A 103 -13.94 11.26 -5.66
C LEU A 103 -15.20 10.44 -5.98
N SER A 104 -15.37 9.30 -5.30
CA SER A 104 -16.46 8.35 -5.56
C SER A 104 -17.58 8.40 -4.51
N ASP A 105 -17.45 9.28 -3.51
CA ASP A 105 -18.47 9.61 -2.51
C ASP A 105 -19.44 10.67 -3.07
#